data_AF-A0A255TYN1-F1
#
_entry.id   AF-A0A255TYN1-F1
#
_cell.length_a   1.000
_cell.length_b   1.000
_cell.length_c   1.000
_cell.angle_alpha   90.00
_cell.angle_beta   90.00
_cell.angle_gamma   90.00
#
_symmetry.space_group_name_H-M   'P 1'
#
loop_
_entity.id
_entity.type
_entity.pdbx_description
1 polymer ?
#
loop_
_entity_poly.entity_id
_entity_poly.type
_entity_poly.pdbx_seq_one_letter_code
_entity_poly.pdbx_strand_id
1 'polypeptide(L)'
;MTDQKIEYSKHKGLDDKKCEALLLDSLKDHGSLTKSEIVHLLWDVLPDQLDDKQKNNKLDYLLKRLRKAGKIWTERNEVTSVWHLTEK
;
A
#
# COMPACT_ATOMS: atom_id res chain seq x y z
N MET A 1 26.96 -16.79 8.18
CA MET A 1 25.92 -16.50 7.16
C MET A 1 24.71 -15.86 7.83
N THR A 2 24.88 -14.67 8.41
CA THR A 2 23.86 -14.05 9.27
C THR A 2 23.39 -12.69 8.72
N ASP A 3 24.10 -12.16 7.74
CA ASP A 3 23.86 -10.82 7.18
C ASP A 3 22.66 -10.75 6.22
N GLN A 4 22.40 -11.81 5.44
CA GLN A 4 21.30 -11.82 4.45
C GLN A 4 19.91 -11.72 5.07
N LYS A 5 19.68 -12.33 6.25
CA LYS A 5 18.37 -12.30 6.91
C LYS A 5 18.05 -10.92 7.50
N ILE A 6 19.08 -10.21 7.97
CA ILE A 6 18.93 -8.86 8.54
C ILE A 6 18.69 -7.84 7.42
N GLU A 7 19.42 -7.93 6.30
CA GLU A 7 19.17 -7.06 5.14
C GLU A 7 17.77 -7.24 4.55
N TYR A 8 17.34 -8.49 4.31
CA TYR A 8 16.01 -8.75 3.75
C TYR A 8 14.89 -8.17 4.63
N SER A 9 15.04 -8.25 5.95
CA SER A 9 14.07 -7.70 6.91
C SER A 9 14.07 -6.17 6.94
N LYS A 10 15.24 -5.54 6.83
CA LYS A 10 15.38 -4.07 6.78
C LYS A 10 14.81 -3.48 5.49
N HIS A 11 15.14 -4.07 4.34
CA HIS A 11 14.65 -3.61 3.04
C HIS A 11 13.13 -3.71 2.94
N LYS A 12 12.56 -4.88 3.32
CA LYS A 12 11.12 -5.07 3.30
C LYS A 12 10.37 -4.09 4.21
N GLY A 13 10.88 -3.86 5.43
CA GLY A 13 10.25 -2.93 6.37
C GLY A 13 10.32 -1.46 5.93
N LEU A 14 11.37 -1.08 5.19
CA LEU A 14 11.50 0.26 4.62
C LEU A 14 10.51 0.50 3.49
N ASP A 15 10.40 -0.46 2.56
CA ASP A 15 9.47 -0.37 1.42
C ASP A 15 8.02 -0.26 1.89
N ASP A 16 7.64 -1.06 2.90
CA ASP A 16 6.30 -1.02 3.48
C ASP A 16 5.95 0.35 4.06
N LYS A 17 6.90 1.00 4.74
CA LYS A 17 6.70 2.34 5.32
C LYS A 17 6.61 3.41 4.24
N LYS A 18 7.41 3.31 3.18
CA LYS A 18 7.35 4.24 2.04
C LYS A 18 6.01 4.14 1.31
N CYS A 19 5.55 2.92 1.00
CA CYS A 19 4.26 2.71 0.36
C CYS A 19 3.09 3.20 1.23
N GLU A 20 3.17 2.98 2.54
CA GLU A 20 2.18 3.47 3.49
C GLU A 20 2.13 5.00 3.54
N ALA A 21 3.28 5.67 3.68
CA ALA A 21 3.35 7.12 3.72
C ALA A 21 2.80 7.72 2.43
N LEU A 22 3.27 7.23 1.27
CA LEU A 22 2.82 7.73 -0.04
C LEU A 22 1.31 7.57 -0.23
N LEU A 23 0.75 6.41 0.11
CA LEU A 23 -0.70 6.19 0.00
C LEU A 23 -1.50 7.14 0.89
N LEU A 24 -1.06 7.35 2.14
CA LEU A 24 -1.76 8.24 3.07
C LEU A 24 -1.65 9.71 2.63
N ASP A 25 -0.48 10.13 2.14
CA ASP A 25 -0.27 11.48 1.62
C ASP A 25 -1.13 11.71 0.36
N SER A 26 -1.13 10.78 -0.58
CA SER A 26 -1.99 10.89 -1.78
C SER A 26 -3.48 10.87 -1.45
N LEU A 27 -3.93 10.04 -0.49
CA LEU A 27 -5.33 10.10 -0.05
C LEU A 27 -5.65 11.42 0.67
N LYS A 28 -4.69 12.05 1.33
CA LYS A 28 -4.87 13.37 1.96
C LYS A 28 -4.98 14.48 0.92
N ASP A 29 -4.18 14.40 -0.14
CA ASP A 29 -4.16 15.40 -1.22
C ASP A 29 -5.38 15.28 -2.15
N HIS A 30 -5.79 14.05 -2.46
CA HIS A 30 -6.89 13.77 -3.40
C HIS A 30 -8.25 13.50 -2.71
N GLY A 31 -8.26 13.31 -1.40
CA GLY A 31 -9.43 12.93 -0.60
C GLY A 31 -9.78 11.44 -0.69
N SER A 32 -9.83 10.90 -1.91
CA SER A 32 -10.14 9.49 -2.16
C SER A 32 -9.38 8.94 -3.37
N LEU A 33 -9.13 7.64 -3.38
CA LEU A 33 -8.51 6.94 -4.50
C LEU A 33 -9.19 5.59 -4.74
N THR A 34 -9.36 5.23 -6.01
CA THR A 34 -9.79 3.90 -6.42
C THR A 34 -8.67 2.88 -6.23
N LYS A 35 -9.01 1.59 -6.11
CA LYS A 35 -8.00 0.51 -6.09
C LYS A 35 -7.05 0.58 -7.29
N SER A 36 -7.53 0.95 -8.48
CA SER A 36 -6.69 1.05 -9.68
C SER A 36 -5.67 2.20 -9.58
N GLU A 37 -6.09 3.36 -9.09
CA GLU A 37 -5.18 4.49 -8.88
C GLU A 37 -4.13 4.18 -7.81
N ILE A 38 -4.53 3.50 -6.72
CA ILE A 38 -3.59 3.05 -5.69
C ILE A 38 -2.57 2.07 -6.25
N VAL A 39 -3.03 1.12 -7.08
CA VAL A 39 -2.13 0.17 -7.75
C VAL A 39 -1.15 0.94 -8.61
N HIS A 40 -1.60 1.84 -9.48
CA HIS A 40 -0.74 2.63 -10.36
C HIS A 40 0.27 3.49 -9.57
N LEU A 41 -0.19 4.21 -8.55
CA LEU A 41 0.64 5.07 -7.69
C LEU A 41 1.78 4.29 -7.02
N LEU A 42 1.46 3.12 -6.47
CA LEU A 42 2.42 2.34 -5.70
C LEU A 42 3.25 1.39 -6.57
N TRP A 43 2.80 1.06 -7.79
CA TRP A 43 3.48 0.13 -8.68
C TRP A 43 4.91 0.55 -9.02
N ASP A 44 5.09 1.85 -9.27
CA ASP A 44 6.36 2.48 -9.62
C ASP A 44 7.29 2.65 -8.41
N VAL A 45 6.76 2.55 -7.19
CA VAL A 45 7.52 2.64 -5.94
C VAL A 45 7.94 1.27 -5.42
N LEU A 46 7.26 0.23 -5.86
CA LEU A 46 7.60 -1.15 -5.51
C LEU A 46 8.87 -1.60 -6.24
N PRO A 47 9.77 -2.33 -5.58
CA PRO A 47 11.00 -2.83 -6.20
C PRO A 47 10.73 -3.63 -7.48
N ASP A 48 11.52 -3.40 -8.52
CA ASP A 48 11.45 -4.14 -9.80
C ASP A 48 11.81 -5.63 -9.66
N GLN A 49 12.40 -5.99 -8.52
CA GLN A 49 12.72 -7.37 -8.16
C GLN A 49 11.47 -8.20 -7.84
N LEU A 50 10.34 -7.53 -7.55
CA LEU A 50 9.07 -8.19 -7.26
C LEU A 50 8.33 -8.49 -8.56
N ASP A 51 7.87 -9.73 -8.69
CA ASP A 51 6.94 -10.09 -9.75
C ASP A 51 5.55 -9.47 -9.54
N ASP A 52 4.74 -9.42 -10.60
CA ASP A 52 3.41 -8.80 -10.57
C ASP A 52 2.52 -9.39 -9.46
N LYS A 53 2.63 -10.69 -9.20
CA LYS A 53 1.84 -11.36 -8.16
C LYS A 53 2.31 -10.92 -6.77
N GLN A 54 3.61 -10.79 -6.55
CA GLN A 54 4.20 -10.28 -5.31
C GLN A 54 3.84 -8.81 -5.08
N LYS A 55 3.89 -7.98 -6.13
CA LYS A 55 3.45 -6.57 -6.07
C LYS A 55 1.98 -6.49 -5.67
N ASN A 56 1.10 -7.21 -6.35
CA ASN A 56 -0.34 -7.25 -6.02
C ASN A 56 -0.60 -7.73 -4.58
N ASN A 57 0.06 -8.81 -4.15
CA ASN A 57 -0.07 -9.30 -2.77
C ASN A 57 0.37 -8.25 -1.73
N LYS A 58 1.42 -7.48 -2.03
CA LYS A 58 1.93 -6.44 -1.14
C LYS A 58 0.95 -5.27 -1.03
N LEU A 59 0.35 -4.85 -2.14
CA LEU A 59 -0.70 -3.83 -2.17
C LEU A 59 -1.95 -4.27 -1.38
N ASP A 60 -2.43 -5.48 -1.63
CA ASP A 60 -3.60 -6.02 -0.90
C ASP A 60 -3.31 -6.14 0.61
N TYR A 61 -2.11 -6.56 0.98
CA TYR A 61 -1.68 -6.61 2.38
C TYR A 61 -1.62 -5.22 3.01
N LEU A 62 -1.06 -4.23 2.30
CA LEU A 62 -1.00 -2.83 2.77
C LEU A 62 -2.40 -2.28 3.03
N LEU A 63 -3.32 -2.41 2.07
CA LEU A 63 -4.71 -1.94 2.20
C LEU A 63 -5.42 -2.61 3.38
N LYS A 64 -5.28 -3.93 3.53
CA LYS A 64 -5.84 -4.68 4.67
C LYS A 64 -5.27 -4.19 6.00
N ARG A 65 -3.95 -3.96 6.07
CA ARG A 65 -3.25 -3.49 7.28
C ARG A 65 -3.74 -2.11 7.69
N LEU A 66 -3.80 -1.16 6.75
CA LEU A 66 -4.26 0.21 6.99
C LEU A 66 -5.72 0.26 7.41
N ARG A 67 -6.58 -0.54 6.76
CA ARG A 67 -7.97 -0.68 7.14
C ARG A 67 -8.14 -1.24 8.55
N LYS A 68 -7.38 -2.30 8.89
CA LYS A 68 -7.39 -2.88 10.24
C LYS A 68 -6.87 -1.91 11.30
N ALA A 69 -5.91 -1.05 10.93
CA ALA A 69 -5.41 0.02 11.80
C ALA A 69 -6.38 1.21 11.91
N GLY A 70 -7.50 1.20 11.18
CA GLY A 70 -8.48 2.29 11.19
C GLY A 70 -8.01 3.56 10.48
N LYS A 71 -6.93 3.51 9.69
CA LYS A 71 -6.38 4.69 8.99
C LYS A 71 -7.13 5.03 7.71
N ILE A 72 -7.67 3.99 7.05
CA ILE A 72 -8.44 4.11 5.83
C ILE A 72 -9.71 3.28 5.94
N TRP A 73 -10.72 3.67 5.19
CA TRP A 73 -11.91 2.86 4.99
C TRP A 73 -12.19 2.72 3.50
N THR A 74 -12.99 1.71 3.16
CA THR A 74 -13.37 1.47 1.77
C THR A 74 -14.86 1.61 1.62
N GLU A 75 -15.25 2.40 0.63
CA GLU A 75 -16.60 2.49 0.13
C GLU A 75 -16.79 1.39 -0.92
N ARG A 76 -17.75 0.50 -0.65
CA ARG A 76 -18.00 -0.66 -1.50
C ARG A 76 -19.02 -0.27 -2.55
N ASN A 77 -18.56 0.09 -3.75
CA ASN A 77 -19.43 0.20 -4.92
C ASN A 77 -19.46 -1.15 -5.66
N GLU A 78 -20.55 -1.43 -6.38
CA GLU A 78 -20.77 -2.71 -7.06
C GLU A 78 -19.70 -3.04 -8.13
N VAL A 79 -18.96 -2.01 -8.60
CA VAL A 79 -17.99 -2.12 -9.68
C VAL A 79 -16.56 -1.80 -9.22
N THR A 80 -16.38 -0.91 -8.23
CA THR A 80 -15.05 -0.46 -7.79
C THR A 80 -14.98 -0.29 -6.28
N SER A 81 -13.79 -0.55 -5.72
CA SER A 81 -13.48 -0.18 -4.34
C SER A 81 -12.82 1.20 -4.33
N VAL A 82 -13.52 2.17 -3.74
CA VAL A 82 -12.97 3.51 -3.45
C VAL A 82 -12.46 3.49 -2.03
N TRP A 83 -11.29 4.08 -1.81
CA TRP A 83 -10.62 4.16 -0.52
C TRP A 83 -10.51 5.61 -0.10
N HIS A 84 -10.74 5.82 1.19
CA HIS A 84 -10.82 7.13 1.82
C HIS A 84 -9.96 7.12 3.08
N LEU A 85 -9.44 8.28 3.47
CA LEU A 85 -8.88 8.42 4.82
C LEU A 85 -10.01 8.33 5.85
N THR A 86 -9.72 7.65 6.95
CA THR A 86 -10.52 7.82 8.16
C THR A 86 -10.09 9.16 8.76
N GLU A 87 -10.86 10.21 8.51
CA GLU A 87 -10.65 11.46 9.23
C GLU A 87 -10.81 11.23 10.74
N LYS A 88 -9.98 11.89 11.54
CA LYS A 88 -10.05 11.86 13.00
C LYS A 88 -11.07 12.84 13.51
#